data_AF-A0A5R8VK00-F1
#
_entry.id   AF-A0A5R8VK00-F1
#
_cell.length_a   1.000
_cell.length_b   1.000
_cell.length_c   1.000
_cell.angle_alpha   90.00
_cell.angle_beta   90.00
_cell.angle_gamma   90.00
#
_symmetry.space_group_name_H-M   'P 1'
#
loop_
_entity.id
_entity.type
_entity.pdbx_description
1 polymer ?
#
loop_
_entity_poly.entity_id
_entity_poly.type
_entity_poly.pdbx_seq_one_letter_code
_entity_poly.pdbx_strand_id
1 'polypeptide(L)' 'MSNNPSAGAGVGILTSFVRNDREAFMTITKELPGGCPEAIAALGRVSEAMVKMIAELAGISKEEALESVALAIAAGD' A
#
# COMPACT_ATOMS: atom_id res chain seq x y z
N MET A 1 11.98 11.90 -12.91
CA MET A 1 11.13 11.12 -12.01
C MET A 1 12.04 10.51 -10.95
N SER A 2 12.04 11.10 -9.76
CA SER A 2 12.82 10.56 -8.64
C SER A 2 12.05 9.38 -8.08
N ASN A 3 12.46 8.15 -8.41
CA ASN A 3 11.95 6.96 -7.75
C ASN A 3 12.40 7.03 -6.29
N ASN A 4 11.56 7.58 -5.41
CA ASN A 4 11.83 7.65 -3.99
C ASN A 4 11.81 6.21 -3.46
N PRO A 5 12.94 5.65 -2.97
CA PRO A 5 12.99 4.25 -2.52
C PRO A 5 11.91 3.93 -1.47
N SER A 6 11.53 4.92 -0.67
CA SER A 6 10.48 4.83 0.33
C SER A 6 9.07 4.69 -0.26
N ALA A 7 8.82 5.23 -1.47
CA ALA A 7 7.54 5.08 -2.16
C ALA A 7 7.33 3.63 -2.63
N GLY A 8 8.39 2.96 -3.09
CA GLY A 8 8.34 1.54 -3.46
C GLY A 8 7.98 0.62 -2.30
N ALA A 9 8.57 0.86 -1.12
CA ALA A 9 8.23 0.11 0.10
C ALA A 9 6.77 0.34 0.54
N GLY A 10 6.30 1.60 0.47
CA GLY A 10 4.91 1.96 0.78
C GLY A 10 3.89 1.27 -0.14
N VAL A 11 4.14 1.28 -1.46
CA VAL A 11 3.30 0.56 -2.44
C VAL A 11 3.32 -0.94 -2.18
N GLY A 12 4.49 -1.52 -1.93
CA GLY A 12 4.61 -2.95 -1.64
C GLY A 12 3.82 -3.38 -0.40
N ILE A 13 3.87 -2.61 0.69
CA ILE A 13 3.07 -2.84 1.89
C ILE A 13 1.57 -2.80 1.58
N LEU A 14 1.12 -1.80 0.82
CA LEU A 14 -0.27 -1.63 0.45
C LEU A 14 -0.78 -2.81 -0.39
N THR A 15 -0.04 -3.18 -1.43
CA THR A 15 -0.38 -4.31 -2.30
C THR A 15 -0.47 -5.62 -1.52
N SER A 16 0.46 -5.85 -0.60
CA SER A 16 0.46 -7.03 0.27
C SER A 16 -0.83 -7.11 1.11
N PHE A 17 -1.29 -5.98 1.65
CA PHE A 17 -2.52 -5.91 2.42
C PHE A 17 -3.78 -6.19 1.59
N VAL A 18 -3.94 -5.52 0.46
CA VAL A 18 -5.13 -5.69 -0.40
C VAL A 18 -5.24 -7.13 -0.92
N ARG A 19 -4.10 -7.76 -1.23
CA ARG A 19 -4.04 -9.17 -1.68
C ARG A 19 -4.05 -10.18 -0.53
N ASN A 20 -4.09 -9.73 0.72
CA ASN A 20 -3.98 -10.57 1.91
C ASN A 20 -2.72 -11.46 1.93
N ASP A 21 -1.63 -10.94 1.36
CA ASP A 21 -0.32 -11.60 1.25
C ASP A 21 0.56 -11.24 2.45
N ARG A 22 0.45 -12.06 3.50
CA ARG A 22 1.19 -11.88 4.74
C ARG A 22 2.70 -12.07 4.58
N GLU A 23 3.13 -12.93 3.66
CA GLU A 23 4.56 -13.24 3.47
C GLU A 23 5.29 -12.08 2.80
N ALA A 24 4.69 -11.50 1.75
CA ALA A 24 5.19 -10.30 1.10
C ALA A 24 5.28 -9.13 2.11
N PHE A 25 4.25 -8.96 2.93
CA PHE A 25 4.24 -7.93 3.98
C PHE A 25 5.40 -8.09 4.98
N MET A 26 5.60 -9.30 5.51
CA MET A 26 6.67 -9.56 6.49
C MET A 26 8.07 -9.40 5.88
N THR A 27 8.22 -9.66 4.59
CA THR A 27 9.49 -9.48 3.87
C THR A 27 9.82 -8.00 3.76
N ILE A 28 8.89 -7.18 3.27
CA ILE A 28 9.09 -5.74 3.07
C ILE A 28 9.30 -5.03 4.42
N THR A 29 8.57 -5.41 5.46
CA THR A 29 8.67 -4.76 6.78
C THR A 29 9.96 -5.08 7.53
N LYS A 30 10.57 -6.24 7.31
CA LYS A 30 11.90 -6.57 7.88
C LYS A 30 13.03 -5.72 7.30
N GLU A 31 12.88 -5.26 6.06
CA GLU A 31 13.86 -4.43 5.38
C GLU A 31 13.74 -2.93 5.75
N LEU A 32 12.67 -2.54 6.46
CA LEU A 32 12.46 -1.16 6.91
C LEU A 32 13.19 -0.89 8.25
N PRO A 33 14.25 -0.06 8.26
CA PRO A 33 14.99 0.25 9.48
C PRO A 33 14.09 1.01 10.48
N GLY A 34 14.01 0.52 11.71
CA GLY A 34 13.27 1.16 12.81
C GLY A 34 11.74 0.97 12.79
N GLY A 35 11.22 0.10 11.92
CA GLY A 35 9.78 -0.14 11.80
C GLY A 35 9.16 -0.82 13.03
N CYS A 36 8.05 -0.27 13.52
CA CYS A 36 7.12 -0.97 14.41
C CYS A 36 6.14 -1.77 13.52
N PRO A 37 6.24 -3.12 13.44
CA PRO A 37 5.40 -3.92 12.56
C PRO A 37 3.90 -3.71 12.80
N GLU A 38 3.51 -3.42 14.03
CA GLU A 38 2.15 -3.10 14.44
C GLU A 38 1.67 -1.76 13.86
N ALA A 39 2.54 -0.75 13.80
CA ALA A 39 2.24 0.53 13.18
C ALA A 39 2.13 0.40 11.65
N ILE A 40 3.02 -0.38 11.04
CA ILE A 40 2.96 -0.65 9.60
C ILE A 40 1.71 -1.46 9.24
N ALA A 41 1.31 -2.40 10.10
CA ALA A 41 0.08 -3.15 9.94
C ALA A 41 -1.18 -2.28 10.13
N ALA A 42 -1.15 -1.34 11.07
CA ALA A 42 -2.22 -0.37 11.26
C ALA A 42 -2.36 0.54 10.03
N LEU A 43 -1.24 1.05 9.50
CA LEU A 43 -1.22 1.84 8.27
C LEU A 43 -1.77 1.07 7.07
N GLY A 44 -1.33 -0.18 6.87
CA GLY A 44 -1.83 -1.00 5.77
C GLY A 44 -3.32 -1.30 5.83
N ARG A 45 -3.90 -1.50 7.03
CA ARG A 45 -5.36 -1.60 7.20
C ARG A 45 -6.10 -0.31 6.86
N VAL A 46 -5.55 0.85 7.24
CA VAL A 46 -6.11 2.15 6.87
C VAL A 46 -6.08 2.32 5.36
N SER A 47 -4.96 2.00 4.72
CA SER A 47 -4.82 2.09 3.27
C SER A 47 -5.73 1.11 2.52
N GLU A 48 -5.95 -0.11 3.03
CA GLU A 48 -6.95 -1.04 2.48
C GLU A 48 -8.37 -0.46 2.57
N ALA A 49 -8.72 0.17 3.69
CA ALA A 49 -10.01 0.84 3.85
C ALA A 49 -10.17 2.00 2.85
N MET A 50 -9.11 2.78 2.62
CA MET A 50 -9.10 3.85 1.63
C MET A 50 -9.29 3.30 0.20
N VAL A 51 -8.61 2.22 -0.17
CA VAL A 51 -8.78 1.57 -1.49
C VAL A 51 -10.22 1.10 -1.67
N LYS A 52 -10.85 0.50 -0.64
CA LYS A 52 -12.27 0.11 -0.68
C LYS A 52 -13.19 1.31 -0.87
N MET A 53 -12.97 2.39 -0.13
CA MET A 53 -13.76 3.62 -0.27
C MET A 53 -13.62 4.23 -1.67
N ILE A 54 -12.42 4.25 -2.24
CA ILE A 54 -12.17 4.76 -3.60
C ILE A 54 -12.90 3.88 -4.63
N ALA A 55 -12.81 2.56 -4.50
CA ALA A 55 -13.52 1.64 -5.39
C ALA A 55 -15.04 1.88 -5.36
N GLU A 56 -15.61 2.04 -4.17
CA GLU A 56 -17.04 2.33 -3.99
C GLU A 56 -17.45 3.69 -4.57
N LEU A 57 -16.67 4.74 -4.30
CA LEU A 57 -16.96 6.11 -4.78
C LEU A 57 -16.82 6.25 -6.29
N ALA A 58 -15.81 5.59 -6.88
CA ALA A 58 -15.54 5.66 -8.31
C ALA A 58 -16.33 4.61 -9.13
N GLY A 59 -16.97 3.65 -8.47
CA GLY A 59 -17.72 2.57 -9.13
C GLY A 59 -16.82 1.61 -9.92
N ILE A 60 -15.59 1.40 -9.45
CA ILE A 60 -14.57 0.55 -10.09
C ILE A 60 -14.22 -0.66 -9.21
N SER A 61 -13.47 -1.61 -9.75
CA SER A 61 -12.98 -2.75 -8.96
C SER A 61 -11.95 -2.31 -7.91
N LYS A 62 -11.78 -3.12 -6.86
CA LYS A 62 -10.76 -2.86 -5.83
C LYS A 62 -9.34 -2.89 -6.40
N GLU A 63 -9.09 -3.75 -7.38
CA GLU A 63 -7.84 -3.84 -8.11
C GLU A 63 -7.54 -2.55 -8.91
N GLU A 64 -8.51 -2.00 -9.64
CA GLU A 64 -8.35 -0.73 -10.36
C GLU A 64 -8.12 0.46 -9.40
N ALA A 65 -8.83 0.46 -8.26
CA ALA A 65 -8.63 1.46 -7.22
C ALA A 65 -7.23 1.35 -6.58
N LEU A 66 -6.76 0.13 -6.31
CA LEU A 66 -5.40 -0.12 -5.81
C LEU A 66 -4.34 0.37 -6.81
N GLU A 67 -4.48 0.05 -8.09
CA GLU A 67 -3.55 0.50 -9.13
C GLU A 67 -3.52 2.03 -9.23
N SER A 68 -4.68 2.67 -9.16
CA SER A 68 -4.79 4.14 -9.18
C SER A 68 -4.08 4.79 -7.98
N VAL A 69 -4.26 4.24 -6.78
CA VAL A 69 -3.58 4.71 -5.57
C VAL A 69 -2.07 4.47 -5.64
N ALA A 70 -1.64 3.31 -6.13
CA ALA A 70 -0.22 2.99 -6.29
C ALA A 70 0.46 3.92 -7.30
N LEU A 71 -0.23 4.25 -8.39
CA LEU A 71 0.26 5.21 -9.40
C LEU A 71 0.38 6.63 -8.82
N ALA A 72 -0.62 7.10 -8.06
CA ALA A 72 -0.56 8.41 -7.40
C ALA A 72 0.62 8.51 -6.43
N ILE A 73 0.81 7.48 -5.58
CA ILE A 73 1.95 7.41 -4.64
C ILE A 73 3.29 7.41 -5.39
N ALA A 74 3.39 6.67 -6.50
CA ALA A 74 4.61 6.62 -7.31
C ALA A 74 4.91 7.95 -8.03
N ALA A 75 3.86 8.71 -8.39
CA ALA A 75 3.99 10.05 -8.96
C ALA A 75 4.42 11.11 -7.92
N GLY A 76 4.16 10.86 -6.63
CA GLY A 76 4.48 11.78 -5.54
C GLY A 76 3.42 12.86 -5.30
N ASP A 77 2.18 12.62 -5.75
CA ASP A 77 1.00 13.45 -5.48
C ASP A 77 0.36 13.14 -4.11
#